data_AF-A0A530LIF1-F1
#
_entry.id   AF-A0A530LIF1-F1
#
_cell.length_a   1.000
_cell.length_b   1.000
_cell.length_c   1.000
_cell.angle_alpha   90.00
_cell.angle_beta   90.00
_cell.angle_gamma   90.00
#
_symmetry.space_group_name_H-M   'P 1'
#
loop_
_entity.id
_entity.type
_entity.pdbx_description
1 polymer ?
#
loop_
_entity_poly.entity_id
_entity_poly.type
_entity_poly.pdbx_seq_one_letter_code
_entity_poly.pdbx_strand_id
1 'polypeptide(L)'
;MNATAYELPAAAVNAKLIALIASGAVFLGVFLSGFVIAEPAPYDLYMIGLIVVWPLFGMRIQRAAVPLLVLLVIMNIGGMISMTQMSDLAGTPLYLAVSLFLALTAVFFASVTAVQPSLYRVIFVAYVVSAVLTSLVGIAGYFHAFPGAEIFTKYDRAAGAFQDPNVFGPFLVLPGIYLLYLLLTGSV
;
A
#
# COMPACT_ATOMS: atom_id res chain seq x y z
N MET A 1 3.39 -34.85 -40.12
CA MET A 1 3.15 -34.76 -38.66
C MET A 1 2.81 -33.32 -38.36
N ASN A 2 1.52 -32.97 -38.38
CA ASN A 2 1.09 -31.60 -38.12
C ASN A 2 1.07 -31.37 -36.62
N ALA A 3 1.93 -30.47 -36.15
CA ALA A 3 1.81 -29.90 -34.82
C ALA A 3 0.50 -29.11 -34.79
N THR A 4 -0.53 -29.68 -34.17
CA THR A 4 -1.75 -28.94 -33.85
C THR A 4 -1.35 -27.80 -32.92
N ALA A 5 -1.36 -26.57 -33.42
CA ALA A 5 -1.33 -25.38 -32.57
C ALA A 5 -2.55 -25.50 -31.65
N TYR A 6 -2.30 -25.79 -30.38
CA TYR A 6 -3.35 -25.83 -29.37
C TYR A 6 -3.80 -24.38 -29.14
N GLU A 7 -4.80 -23.92 -29.89
CA GLU A 7 -5.36 -22.59 -29.68
C GLU A 7 -5.97 -22.54 -28.27
N LEU A 8 -5.40 -21.69 -27.43
CA LEU A 8 -5.87 -21.51 -26.06
C LEU A 8 -7.32 -21.02 -26.08
N PRO A 9 -8.22 -21.60 -25.27
CA PRO A 9 -9.59 -21.11 -25.18
C PRO A 9 -9.61 -19.62 -24.83
N ALA A 10 -10.41 -18.82 -25.52
CA ALA A 10 -10.52 -17.38 -25.28
C ALA A 10 -10.83 -17.04 -23.79
N ALA A 11 -11.59 -17.91 -23.12
CA ALA A 11 -11.87 -17.81 -21.69
C ALA A 11 -10.60 -17.90 -20.80
N ALA A 12 -9.66 -18.78 -21.14
CA ALA A 12 -8.41 -18.92 -20.40
C ALA A 12 -7.50 -17.70 -20.58
N VAL A 13 -7.46 -17.16 -21.80
CA VAL A 13 -6.74 -15.92 -22.11
C VAL A 13 -7.33 -14.74 -21.31
N ASN A 14 -8.65 -14.57 -21.33
CA ASN A 14 -9.34 -13.52 -20.59
C ASN A 14 -9.12 -13.64 -19.07
N ALA A 15 -9.20 -14.84 -18.52
CA ALA A 15 -8.93 -15.07 -17.09
C ALA A 15 -7.49 -14.69 -16.70
N LYS A 16 -6.51 -15.03 -17.55
CA LYS A 16 -5.11 -14.65 -17.32
C LYS A 16 -4.90 -13.14 -17.43
N LEU A 17 -5.55 -12.50 -18.38
CA LEU A 17 -5.49 -11.05 -18.58
C LEU A 17 -6.06 -10.31 -17.37
N ILE A 18 -7.22 -10.74 -16.86
CA ILE A 18 -7.83 -10.19 -15.63
C ILE A 18 -6.88 -10.36 -14.44
N ALA A 19 -6.28 -11.53 -14.28
CA ALA A 19 -5.33 -11.78 -13.19
C ALA A 19 -4.09 -10.86 -13.30
N LEU A 20 -3.61 -10.58 -14.52
CA LEU A 20 -2.49 -9.67 -14.76
C LEU A 20 -2.85 -8.22 -14.42
N ILE A 21 -4.03 -7.76 -14.84
CA ILE A 21 -4.54 -6.42 -14.54
C ILE A 21 -4.71 -6.25 -13.02
N ALA A 22 -5.32 -7.24 -12.35
CA ALA A 22 -5.49 -7.22 -10.90
C ALA A 22 -4.14 -7.17 -10.17
N SER A 23 -3.17 -7.98 -10.62
CA SER A 23 -1.80 -7.97 -10.06
C SER A 23 -1.11 -6.63 -10.30
N GLY A 24 -1.24 -6.06 -11.50
CA GLY A 24 -0.69 -4.74 -11.82
C GLY A 24 -1.32 -3.62 -11.00
N ALA A 25 -2.63 -3.68 -10.76
CA ALA A 25 -3.33 -2.70 -9.94
C ALA A 25 -2.88 -2.77 -8.46
N VAL A 26 -2.79 -3.98 -7.91
CA VAL A 26 -2.27 -4.20 -6.54
C VAL A 26 -0.82 -3.77 -6.43
N PHE A 27 0.02 -4.12 -7.43
CA PHE A 27 1.41 -3.68 -7.49
C PHE A 27 1.50 -2.16 -7.45
N LEU A 28 0.75 -1.48 -8.31
CA LEU A 28 0.76 -0.02 -8.39
C LEU A 28 0.31 0.62 -7.08
N GLY A 29 -0.76 0.10 -6.46
CA GLY A 29 -1.22 0.57 -5.15
C GLY A 29 -0.15 0.45 -4.08
N VAL A 30 0.46 -0.73 -3.92
CA VAL A 30 1.54 -0.92 -2.94
C VAL A 30 2.78 -0.10 -3.28
N PHE A 31 3.13 0.03 -4.56
CA PHE A 31 4.26 0.84 -5.00
C PHE A 31 4.07 2.31 -4.63
N LEU A 32 2.87 2.87 -4.87
CA LEU A 32 2.53 4.25 -4.56
C LEU A 32 2.55 4.54 -3.05
N SER A 33 2.40 3.52 -2.20
CA SER A 33 2.42 3.70 -0.73
C SER A 33 3.74 4.25 -0.18
N GLY A 34 4.85 4.16 -0.93
CA GLY A 34 6.15 4.73 -0.53
C GLY A 34 6.38 6.19 -0.92
N PHE A 35 5.36 6.87 -1.45
CA PHE A 35 5.43 8.25 -1.92
C PHE A 35 4.33 9.09 -1.25
N VAL A 36 4.65 9.68 -0.10
CA VAL A 36 3.76 10.46 0.77
C VAL A 36 4.43 11.79 1.12
N ILE A 37 4.80 12.59 0.10
CA ILE A 37 5.46 13.90 0.30
C ILE A 37 4.44 14.97 0.71
N ALA A 38 3.24 14.91 0.14
CA ALA A 38 2.14 15.82 0.43
C ALA A 38 0.82 15.03 0.51
N GLU A 39 -0.06 15.46 1.41
CA GLU A 39 -1.39 14.88 1.58
C GLU A 39 -2.44 15.66 0.77
N PRO A 40 -3.41 14.98 0.14
CA PRO A 40 -3.57 13.52 0.06
C PRO A 40 -2.54 12.87 -0.86
N ALA A 41 -2.00 11.72 -0.44
CA ALA A 41 -0.94 11.06 -1.18
C ALA A 41 -1.48 10.42 -2.47
N PRO A 42 -0.61 10.21 -3.49
CA PRO A 42 -0.96 9.43 -4.68
C PRO A 42 -1.57 8.07 -4.35
N TYR A 43 -1.08 7.44 -3.28
CA TYR A 43 -1.60 6.20 -2.74
C TYR A 43 -3.08 6.30 -2.34
N ASP A 44 -3.46 7.36 -1.60
CA ASP A 44 -4.80 7.52 -1.06
C ASP A 44 -5.83 7.62 -2.19
N LEU A 45 -5.55 8.50 -3.16
CA LEU A 45 -6.42 8.71 -4.32
C LEU A 45 -6.57 7.44 -5.16
N TYR A 46 -5.46 6.74 -5.41
CA TYR A 46 -5.47 5.51 -6.19
C TYR A 46 -6.26 4.40 -5.51
N MET A 47 -6.02 4.18 -4.21
CA MET A 47 -6.67 3.12 -3.44
C MET A 47 -8.15 3.40 -3.19
N ILE A 48 -8.56 4.66 -3.03
CA ILE A 48 -9.99 5.01 -3.00
C ILE A 48 -10.68 4.52 -4.27
N GLY A 49 -10.13 4.83 -5.45
CA GLY A 49 -10.66 4.36 -6.72
C GLY A 49 -10.68 2.83 -6.79
N LEU A 50 -9.58 2.19 -6.38
CA LEU A 50 -9.46 0.74 -6.41
C LEU A 50 -10.49 0.04 -5.51
N ILE A 51 -10.67 0.51 -4.27
CA ILE A 51 -11.63 -0.02 -3.30
C ILE A 51 -13.07 0.15 -3.77
N VAL A 52 -13.39 1.25 -4.45
CA VAL A 52 -14.74 1.49 -5.01
C VAL A 52 -15.02 0.59 -6.22
N VAL A 53 -14.01 0.37 -7.08
CA VAL A 53 -14.16 -0.37 -8.33
C VAL A 53 -14.15 -1.89 -8.10
N TRP A 54 -13.34 -2.39 -7.18
CA TRP A 54 -13.14 -3.84 -7.00
C TRP A 54 -14.42 -4.64 -6.63
N PRO A 55 -15.35 -4.13 -5.82
CA PRO A 55 -16.64 -4.79 -5.56
C PRO A 55 -17.46 -5.03 -6.84
N LEU A 56 -17.34 -4.17 -7.86
CA LEU A 56 -18.02 -4.34 -9.15
C LEU A 56 -17.55 -5.59 -9.90
N PHE A 57 -16.35 -6.07 -9.60
CA PHE A 57 -15.77 -7.31 -10.14
C PHE A 57 -15.98 -8.52 -9.22
N GLY A 58 -16.89 -8.42 -8.25
CA GLY A 58 -17.30 -9.54 -7.40
C GLY A 58 -16.47 -9.74 -6.13
N MET A 59 -15.71 -8.72 -5.69
CA MET A 59 -15.11 -8.80 -4.35
C MET A 59 -16.19 -8.96 -3.29
N ARG A 60 -15.98 -9.89 -2.38
CA ARG A 60 -16.75 -9.99 -1.15
C ARG A 60 -15.81 -9.78 0.01
N ILE A 61 -16.26 -9.02 1.01
CA ILE A 61 -15.53 -8.91 2.27
C ILE A 61 -15.48 -10.30 2.88
N GLN A 62 -14.27 -10.80 3.09
CA GLN A 62 -14.09 -12.13 3.67
C GLN A 62 -14.54 -12.10 5.12
N ARG A 63 -15.29 -13.13 5.56
CA ARG A 63 -15.78 -13.22 6.96
C ARG A 63 -14.66 -13.09 7.99
N ALA A 64 -13.47 -13.58 7.66
CA ALA A 64 -12.26 -13.47 8.48
C ALA A 64 -11.74 -12.02 8.64
N ALA A 65 -12.06 -11.12 7.70
CA ALA A 65 -11.69 -9.70 7.78
C ALA A 65 -12.71 -8.85 8.56
N VAL A 66 -13.89 -9.41 8.91
CA VAL A 66 -14.94 -8.68 9.63
C VAL A 66 -14.50 -8.24 11.03
N PRO A 67 -13.84 -9.07 11.87
CA PRO A 67 -13.35 -8.62 13.18
C PRO A 67 -12.38 -7.44 13.06
N LEU A 68 -11.48 -7.47 12.07
CA LEU A 68 -10.56 -6.37 11.78
C LEU A 68 -11.32 -5.09 11.44
N LEU A 69 -12.30 -5.17 10.52
CA LEU A 69 -13.13 -4.04 10.13
C LEU A 69 -13.86 -3.44 11.34
N VAL A 70 -14.51 -4.28 12.16
CA VAL A 70 -15.28 -3.85 13.32
C VAL A 70 -14.40 -3.13 14.33
N LEU A 71 -13.24 -3.69 14.68
CA LEU A 71 -12.33 -3.07 15.64
C LEU A 71 -11.81 -1.72 15.15
N LEU A 72 -11.42 -1.62 13.88
CA LEU A 72 -10.92 -0.38 13.31
C LEU A 72 -12.02 0.69 13.17
N VAL A 73 -13.25 0.29 12.84
CA VAL A 73 -14.39 1.21 12.81
C VAL A 73 -14.74 1.70 14.21
N ILE A 74 -14.75 0.81 15.22
CA ILE A 74 -14.96 1.21 16.63
C ILE A 74 -13.88 2.19 17.08
N MET A 75 -12.61 1.94 16.72
CA MET A 75 -11.51 2.87 17.00
C MET A 75 -11.78 4.25 16.38
N ASN A 76 -12.20 4.30 15.11
CA ASN A 76 -12.53 5.55 14.43
C ASN A 76 -13.75 6.26 15.05
N ILE A 77 -14.77 5.52 15.49
CA ILE A 77 -15.91 6.08 16.23
C ILE A 77 -15.44 6.69 17.56
N GLY A 78 -14.56 6.01 18.30
CA GLY A 78 -13.93 6.56 19.49
C GLY A 78 -13.16 7.86 19.19
N GLY A 79 -12.46 7.91 18.05
CA GLY A 79 -11.80 9.12 17.55
C GLY A 79 -12.77 10.27 17.26
N MET A 80 -13.91 9.99 16.62
CA MET A 80 -14.97 10.98 16.40
C MET A 80 -15.57 11.50 17.70
N ILE A 81 -15.79 10.63 18.69
CA ILE A 81 -16.27 11.03 20.02
C ILE A 81 -15.24 11.95 20.69
N SER A 82 -13.95 11.57 20.66
CA SER A 82 -12.85 12.38 21.21
C SER A 82 -12.76 13.76 20.55
N MET A 83 -12.97 13.83 19.24
CA MET A 83 -12.97 15.10 18.48
C MET A 83 -14.01 16.10 19.01
N THR A 84 -15.16 15.63 19.53
CA THR A 84 -16.19 16.53 20.11
C THR A 84 -15.74 17.23 21.39
N GLN A 85 -14.70 16.72 22.05
CA GLN A 85 -14.16 17.26 23.30
C GLN A 85 -12.96 18.19 23.07
N MET A 86 -12.52 18.35 21.82
CA MET A 86 -11.39 19.20 21.48
C MET A 86 -11.79 20.67 21.40
N SER A 87 -10.99 21.54 22.01
CA SER A 87 -11.16 23.00 21.94
C SER A 87 -10.72 23.59 20.60
N ASP A 88 -9.79 22.92 19.90
CA ASP A 88 -9.36 23.23 18.54
C ASP A 88 -9.33 21.93 17.73
N LEU A 89 -10.05 21.94 16.61
CA LEU A 89 -10.18 20.78 15.73
C LEU A 89 -8.95 20.59 14.84
N ALA A 90 -8.21 21.67 14.52
CA ALA A 90 -7.05 21.65 13.63
C ALA A 90 -7.23 20.69 12.42
N GLY A 91 -6.28 19.77 12.21
CA GLY A 91 -6.33 18.74 11.16
C GLY A 91 -7.06 17.44 11.55
N THR A 92 -7.72 17.38 12.71
CA THR A 92 -8.34 16.16 13.23
C THR A 92 -9.38 15.54 12.28
N PRO A 93 -10.25 16.31 11.59
CA PRO A 93 -11.19 15.72 10.64
C PRO A 93 -10.50 14.97 9.49
N LEU A 94 -9.40 15.53 8.95
CA LEU A 94 -8.61 14.87 7.90
C LEU A 94 -7.92 13.62 8.44
N TYR A 95 -7.34 13.70 9.64
CA TYR A 95 -6.74 12.55 10.32
C TYR A 95 -7.73 11.38 10.51
N LEU A 96 -8.96 11.67 10.94
CA LEU A 96 -10.01 10.64 11.09
C LEU A 96 -10.45 10.09 9.73
N ALA A 97 -10.55 10.94 8.70
CA ALA A 97 -10.86 10.49 7.35
C ALA A 97 -9.78 9.54 6.78
N VAL A 98 -8.50 9.90 6.94
CA VAL A 98 -7.36 9.06 6.55
C VAL A 98 -7.33 7.78 7.38
N SER A 99 -7.61 7.86 8.69
CA SER A 99 -7.68 6.68 9.57
C SER A 99 -8.77 5.68 9.16
N LEU A 100 -9.94 6.18 8.77
CA LEU A 100 -11.01 5.33 8.25
C LEU A 100 -10.64 4.75 6.88
N PHE A 101 -10.02 5.55 6.01
CA PHE A 101 -9.52 5.09 4.72
C PHE A 101 -8.48 3.96 4.87
N LEU A 102 -7.53 4.10 5.80
CA LEU A 102 -6.55 3.06 6.12
C LEU A 102 -7.22 1.78 6.65
N ALA A 103 -8.28 1.92 7.45
CA ALA A 103 -9.06 0.78 7.91
C ALA A 103 -9.73 0.02 6.76
N LEU A 104 -10.36 0.73 5.82
CA LEU A 104 -10.95 0.13 4.63
C LEU A 104 -9.88 -0.52 3.74
N THR A 105 -8.72 0.10 3.63
CA THR A 105 -7.59 -0.42 2.84
C THR A 105 -7.02 -1.71 3.45
N ALA A 106 -6.92 -1.80 4.77
CA ALA A 106 -6.52 -3.03 5.46
C ALA A 106 -7.48 -4.19 5.16
N VAL A 107 -8.79 -3.92 5.18
CA VAL A 107 -9.83 -4.91 4.86
C VAL A 107 -9.82 -5.29 3.38
N PHE A 108 -9.53 -4.34 2.49
CA PHE A 108 -9.32 -4.58 1.07
C PHE A 108 -8.18 -5.58 0.84
N PHE A 109 -6.98 -5.29 1.35
CA PHE A 109 -5.84 -6.18 1.19
C PHE A 109 -6.11 -7.56 1.81
N ALA A 110 -6.69 -7.62 3.02
CA ALA A 110 -7.06 -8.88 3.65
C ALA A 110 -8.06 -9.71 2.81
N SER A 111 -9.03 -9.05 2.17
CA SER A 111 -10.03 -9.74 1.34
C SER A 111 -9.43 -10.22 0.01
N VAL A 112 -8.59 -9.39 -0.62
CA VAL A 112 -7.94 -9.70 -1.90
C VAL A 112 -6.93 -10.85 -1.74
N THR A 113 -6.08 -10.81 -0.71
CA THR A 113 -5.09 -11.87 -0.48
C THR A 113 -5.70 -13.19 -0.02
N ALA A 114 -6.86 -13.14 0.66
CA ALA A 114 -7.62 -14.34 1.03
C ALA A 114 -8.16 -15.09 -0.20
N VAL A 115 -8.56 -14.36 -1.25
CA VAL A 115 -9.07 -14.96 -2.50
C VAL A 115 -7.92 -15.37 -3.42
N GLN A 116 -6.87 -14.55 -3.53
CA GLN A 116 -5.75 -14.80 -4.44
C GLN A 116 -4.40 -14.70 -3.71
N PRO A 117 -3.96 -15.79 -3.05
CA PRO A 117 -2.69 -15.81 -2.29
C PRO A 117 -1.45 -15.53 -3.14
N SER A 118 -1.49 -15.75 -4.46
CA SER A 118 -0.36 -15.41 -5.34
C SER A 118 -0.01 -13.92 -5.33
N LEU A 119 -0.93 -13.04 -4.92
CA LEU A 119 -0.69 -11.61 -4.80
C LEU A 119 0.28 -11.25 -3.68
N TYR A 120 0.53 -12.13 -2.69
CA TYR A 120 1.55 -11.87 -1.66
C TYR A 120 2.91 -11.56 -2.28
N ARG A 121 3.34 -12.35 -3.28
CA ARG A 121 4.61 -12.10 -3.98
C ARG A 121 4.63 -10.73 -4.65
N VAL A 122 3.54 -10.34 -5.29
CA VAL A 122 3.41 -9.04 -5.97
C VAL A 122 3.48 -7.89 -4.98
N ILE A 123 2.76 -8.01 -3.86
CA ILE A 123 2.77 -7.03 -2.76
C ILE A 123 4.18 -6.85 -2.23
N PHE A 124 4.86 -7.93 -1.82
CA PHE A 124 6.21 -7.84 -1.26
C PHE A 124 7.23 -7.26 -2.26
N VAL A 125 7.17 -7.65 -3.53
CA VAL A 125 8.06 -7.09 -4.56
C VAL A 125 7.78 -5.59 -4.76
N ALA A 126 6.52 -5.18 -4.87
CA ALA A 126 6.15 -3.76 -4.99
C ALA A 126 6.65 -2.95 -3.78
N TYR A 127 6.49 -3.52 -2.58
CA TYR A 127 6.91 -2.90 -1.33
C TYR A 127 8.42 -2.71 -1.27
N VAL A 128 9.18 -3.75 -1.62
CA VAL A 128 10.65 -3.68 -1.69
C VAL A 128 11.12 -2.66 -2.71
N VAL A 129 10.55 -2.67 -3.91
CA VAL A 129 10.92 -1.70 -4.96
C VAL A 129 10.67 -0.27 -4.48
N SER A 130 9.50 -0.02 -3.88
CA SER A 130 9.14 1.29 -3.32
C SER A 130 10.10 1.70 -2.19
N ALA A 131 10.40 0.79 -1.27
CA ALA A 131 11.33 1.00 -0.16
C ALA A 131 12.76 1.29 -0.62
N VAL A 132 13.24 0.60 -1.65
CA VAL A 132 14.56 0.87 -2.23
C VAL A 132 14.60 2.27 -2.85
N LEU A 133 13.63 2.62 -3.69
CA LEU A 133 13.59 3.93 -4.35
C LEU A 133 13.50 5.07 -3.33
N THR A 134 12.59 4.95 -2.35
CA THR A 134 12.38 5.99 -1.33
C THR A 134 13.60 6.12 -0.39
N SER A 135 14.30 5.02 -0.13
CA SER A 135 15.58 5.05 0.62
C SER A 135 16.70 5.70 -0.18
N LEU A 136 16.82 5.44 -1.48
CA LEU A 136 17.84 6.06 -2.33
C LEU A 136 17.68 7.58 -2.38
N VAL A 137 16.45 8.08 -2.55
CA VAL A 137 16.20 9.53 -2.51
C VAL A 137 16.37 10.11 -1.11
N GLY A 138 16.07 9.36 -0.05
CA GLY A 138 16.34 9.76 1.33
C GLY A 138 17.83 9.91 1.63
N ILE A 139 18.65 8.98 1.13
CA ILE A 139 20.12 9.05 1.23
C ILE A 139 20.64 10.24 0.42
N ALA A 140 20.20 10.40 -0.82
CA ALA A 140 20.61 11.53 -1.66
C ALA A 140 20.21 12.89 -1.06
N GLY A 141 19.02 12.94 -0.45
CA GLY A 141 18.52 14.06 0.35
C GLY A 141 19.45 14.42 1.49
N TYR A 142 19.77 13.44 2.32
CA TYR A 142 20.63 13.59 3.50
C TYR A 142 22.02 14.14 3.16
N PHE A 143 22.62 13.67 2.06
CA PHE A 143 23.92 14.15 1.59
C PHE A 143 23.86 15.44 0.77
N HIS A 144 22.69 16.06 0.62
CA HIS A 144 22.49 17.28 -0.18
C HIS A 144 23.06 17.14 -1.61
N ALA A 145 22.84 15.98 -2.23
CA ALA A 145 23.50 15.60 -3.48
C ALA A 145 23.09 16.45 -4.70
N PHE A 146 21.98 17.20 -4.63
CA PHE A 146 21.48 18.07 -5.70
C PHE A 146 20.68 19.26 -5.14
N PRO A 147 20.51 20.35 -5.91
CA PRO A 147 19.67 21.48 -5.50
C PRO A 147 18.23 21.05 -5.24
N GLY A 148 17.67 21.41 -4.07
CA GLY A 148 16.32 20.99 -3.66
C GLY A 148 16.24 19.63 -2.96
N ALA A 149 17.38 19.00 -2.67
CA ALA A 149 17.47 17.74 -1.91
C ALA A 149 16.81 17.81 -0.51
N GLU A 150 16.67 19.01 0.05
CA GLU A 150 16.04 19.27 1.35
C GLU A 150 14.61 18.72 1.45
N ILE A 151 13.88 18.58 0.33
CA ILE A 151 12.53 18.01 0.29
C ILE A 151 12.48 16.56 0.78
N PHE A 152 13.59 15.82 0.70
CA PHE A 152 13.71 14.42 1.14
C PHE A 152 14.25 14.30 2.57
N THR A 153 14.37 15.42 3.28
CA THR A 153 14.86 15.49 4.66
C THR A 153 13.92 16.32 5.52
N LYS A 154 13.89 16.04 6.82
CA LYS A 154 13.16 16.86 7.79
C LYS A 154 13.88 16.84 9.12
N TYR A 155 14.17 18.02 9.66
CA TYR A 155 14.98 18.18 10.87
C TYR A 155 16.34 17.44 10.75
N ASP A 156 17.02 17.60 9.61
CA ASP A 156 18.29 16.93 9.28
C ASP A 156 18.23 15.38 9.27
N ARG A 157 17.03 14.79 9.26
CA ARG A 157 16.83 13.35 9.17
C ARG A 157 16.36 12.98 7.76
N ALA A 158 16.89 11.89 7.22
CA ALA A 158 16.38 11.32 5.98
C ALA A 158 14.89 10.95 6.14
N ALA A 159 14.04 11.53 5.30
CA ALA A 159 12.61 11.24 5.22
C ALA A 159 12.25 10.45 3.95
N GLY A 160 13.12 10.45 2.94
CA GLY A 160 12.80 9.84 1.65
C GLY A 160 11.63 10.55 0.99
N ALA A 161 10.84 9.84 0.18
CA ALA A 161 9.61 10.37 -0.38
C ALA A 161 8.44 10.38 0.63
N PHE A 162 8.70 10.64 1.93
CA PHE A 162 7.70 10.80 2.97
C PHE A 162 7.79 12.18 3.63
N GLN A 163 6.66 12.67 4.13
CA GLN A 163 6.55 13.93 4.85
C GLN A 163 7.19 13.88 6.25
N ASP A 164 7.34 12.69 6.85
CA ASP A 164 7.92 12.54 8.18
C ASP A 164 8.88 11.33 8.29
N PRO A 165 10.12 11.54 8.79
CA PRO A 165 11.06 10.46 9.06
C PRO A 165 10.52 9.36 9.99
N ASN A 166 9.58 9.70 10.89
CA ASN A 166 8.96 8.74 11.81
C ASN A 166 7.93 7.84 11.13
N VAL A 167 7.47 8.18 9.92
CA VAL A 167 6.63 7.31 9.08
C VAL A 167 7.50 6.49 8.13
N PHE A 168 8.55 7.12 7.59
CA PHE A 168 9.53 6.47 6.73
C PHE A 168 10.25 5.29 7.43
N GLY A 169 10.68 5.47 8.68
CA GLY A 169 11.37 4.40 9.43
C GLY A 169 10.56 3.10 9.52
N PRO A 170 9.33 3.12 10.08
CA PRO A 170 8.45 1.96 10.13
C PRO A 170 8.12 1.36 8.75
N PHE A 171 7.99 2.18 7.70
CA PHE A 171 7.74 1.71 6.34
C PHE A 171 8.85 0.77 5.83
N LEU A 172 10.11 1.02 6.20
CA LEU A 172 11.25 0.18 5.80
C LEU A 172 11.37 -1.15 6.56
N VAL A 173 10.70 -1.29 7.71
CA VAL A 173 10.85 -2.46 8.58
C VAL A 173 10.39 -3.73 7.86
N LEU A 174 9.21 -3.73 7.25
CA LEU A 174 8.66 -4.92 6.60
C LEU A 174 9.49 -5.34 5.36
N PRO A 175 9.85 -4.45 4.41
CA PRO A 175 10.78 -4.76 3.33
C PRO A 175 12.13 -5.27 3.84
N GLY A 176 12.69 -4.64 4.89
CA GLY A 176 13.97 -5.05 5.48
C GLY A 176 13.93 -6.46 6.06
N ILE A 177 12.91 -6.79 6.85
CA ILE A 177 12.72 -8.13 7.40
C ILE A 177 12.47 -9.15 6.29
N TYR A 178 11.72 -8.79 5.25
CA TYR A 178 11.47 -9.68 4.12
C TYR A 178 12.73 -10.01 3.33
N LEU A 179 13.57 -9.01 3.04
CA LEU A 179 14.86 -9.22 2.38
C LEU A 179 15.81 -10.06 3.25
N LEU A 180 15.83 -9.81 4.57
CA LEU A 180 16.58 -10.63 5.51
C LEU A 180 16.10 -12.09 5.50
N TYR A 181 14.78 -12.30 5.52
CA TYR A 181 14.19 -13.63 5.41
C TYR A 181 14.62 -14.35 4.14
N LEU A 182 14.54 -13.71 2.97
CA LEU A 182 14.97 -14.30 1.70
C LEU A 182 16.47 -14.67 1.69
N LEU A 183 17.31 -13.80 2.27
CA LEU A 183 18.74 -14.05 2.38
C LEU A 183 19.04 -15.28 3.26
N LEU A 184 18.27 -15.46 4.35
CA LEU A 184 18.45 -16.58 5.28
C LEU A 184 17.86 -17.90 4.76
N THR A 185 16.79 -17.86 3.97
CA THR A 185 16.11 -19.08 3.47
C THR A 185 16.56 -19.51 2.08
N GLY A 186 17.34 -18.70 1.36
CA GLY A 186 17.98 -19.08 0.10
C GLY A 186 17.01 -19.35 -1.05
N SER A 187 15.73 -18.98 -0.93
CA SER A 187 14.76 -19.10 -2.02
C SER A 187 14.94 -17.92 -2.99
N VAL A 188 15.95 -17.99 -3.86
CA VAL A 188 16.10 -17.10 -5.02
C VAL A 188 15.57 -17.81 -6.27
#